data_AF-A0A5J4UIU3-F1
#
_entry.id   AF-A0A5J4UIU3-F1
#
_cell.length_a   1.000
_cell.length_b   1.000
_cell.length_c   1.000
_cell.angle_alpha   90.00
_cell.angle_beta   90.00
_cell.angle_gamma   90.00
#
_symmetry.space_group_name_H-M   'P 1'
#
loop_
_entity.id
_entity.type
_entity.pdbx_description
1 polymer ?
#
loop_
_entity_poly.entity_id
_entity_poly.type
_entity_poly.pdbx_seq_one_letter_code
_entity_poly.pdbx_strand_id
1 'polypeptide(L)' 'MAVPQEYNVKDGLTGLGLDILLEVLAETPSEKDARRLVAVSKQTLKLKDHPRFLKIS' A
#
# COMPACT_ATOMS: atom_id res chain seq x y z
N MET A 1 27.89 -2.67 18.30
CA MET A 1 26.82 -3.18 17.40
C MET A 1 26.11 -1.97 16.82
N ALA A 2 26.28 -1.70 15.53
CA ALA A 2 25.57 -0.59 14.87
C ALA A 2 24.14 -1.06 14.57
N VAL A 3 23.15 -0.35 15.11
CA VAL A 3 21.74 -0.55 14.73
C VAL A 3 21.63 -0.20 13.24
N PRO A 4 21.08 -1.08 12.39
CA PRO A 4 20.86 -0.74 10.99
C PRO A 4 19.95 0.49 10.92
N GLN A 5 20.49 1.63 10.52
CA GLN A 5 19.72 2.87 10.36
C GLN A 5 18.97 2.89 9.02
N GLU A 6 19.39 2.03 8.09
CA GLU A 6 18.80 1.92 6.77
C GLU A 6 17.96 0.65 6.72
N TYR A 7 16.63 0.83 6.68
CA TYR A 7 15.77 -0.24 6.21
C TYR A 7 16.11 -0.51 4.74
N ASN A 8 16.34 -1.77 4.40
CA ASN A 8 16.75 -2.22 3.06
C ASN A 8 15.60 -2.14 2.02
N VAL A 9 14.67 -1.20 2.21
CA VAL A 9 13.45 -1.01 1.43
C VAL A 9 13.60 0.31 0.68
N LYS A 10 14.06 0.22 -0.56
CA LYS A 10 14.09 1.37 -1.47
C LYS A 10 12.67 1.92 -1.62
N ASP A 11 12.47 3.20 -1.35
CA ASP A 11 11.17 3.90 -1.41
C ASP A 11 10.07 3.39 -0.45
N GLY A 12 10.40 2.56 0.55
CA GLY A 12 9.46 2.13 1.59
C GLY A 12 8.17 1.48 1.04
N LEU A 13 7.01 1.86 1.60
CA LEU A 13 5.70 1.39 1.14
C LEU A 13 5.42 1.78 -0.32
N THR A 14 5.90 2.95 -0.76
CA THR A 14 5.75 3.44 -2.14
C THR A 14 6.66 2.74 -3.16
N GLY A 15 7.70 2.05 -2.69
CA GLY A 15 8.56 1.19 -3.50
C GLY A 15 7.99 -0.20 -3.74
N LEU A 16 6.91 -0.56 -3.03
CA LEU A 16 6.20 -1.82 -3.26
C LEU A 16 5.47 -1.77 -4.60
N GLY A 17 5.50 -2.89 -5.32
CA GLY A 17 4.71 -3.06 -6.55
C GLY A 17 3.21 -2.94 -6.26
N LEU A 18 2.44 -2.60 -7.30
CA LEU A 18 0.99 -2.42 -7.19
C LEU A 18 0.27 -3.66 -6.64
N ASP A 19 0.74 -4.87 -6.99
CA ASP A 19 0.17 -6.12 -6.48
C ASP A 19 0.37 -6.30 -4.97
N ILE A 20 1.57 -6.04 -4.47
CA ILE A 20 1.88 -6.16 -3.03
C ILE A 20 1.11 -5.11 -2.24
N LEU A 21 1.01 -3.88 -2.75
CA LEU A 21 0.20 -2.83 -2.15
C LEU A 21 -1.28 -3.23 -2.04
N LEU A 22 -1.81 -3.95 -3.03
CA LEU A 22 -3.19 -4.44 -3.00
C LEU A 22 -3.39 -5.53 -1.96
N GLU A 23 -2.43 -6.44 -1.81
CA GLU A 23 -2.47 -7.47 -0.75
C GLU A 23 -2.46 -6.81 0.64
N VAL A 24 -1.58 -5.84 0.87
CA VAL A 24 -1.53 -5.09 2.13
C VAL A 24 -2.86 -4.35 2.41
N LEU A 25 -3.46 -3.76 1.37
CA LEU A 25 -4.78 -3.11 1.49
C LEU A 25 -5.91 -4.12 1.76
N ALA A 26 -5.83 -5.33 1.18
CA ALA A 26 -6.82 -6.38 1.39
C ALA A 26 -6.72 -7.02 2.78
N GLU A 27 -5.52 -7.07 3.37
CA GLU A 27 -5.30 -7.49 4.75
C GLU A 27 -5.68 -6.41 5.77
N THR A 28 -5.98 -5.19 5.33
CA THR A 28 -6.40 -4.11 6.23
C THR A 28 -7.82 -4.39 6.72
N PRO A 29 -8.06 -4.52 8.05
CA PRO A 29 -9.35 -4.97 8.59
C PRO A 29 -10.49 -3.96 8.40
N SER A 30 -10.16 -2.71 8.08
CA SER A 30 -11.10 -1.62 7.91
C SER A 30 -11.02 -1.10 6.49
N GLU A 31 -12.09 -1.31 5.72
CA GLU A 31 -12.19 -0.82 4.35
C GLU A 31 -12.03 0.71 4.29
N LYS A 32 -12.50 1.42 5.31
CA LYS A 32 -12.36 2.87 5.43
C LYS A 32 -10.89 3.29 5.52
N ASP A 33 -10.08 2.51 6.22
CA ASP A 33 -8.66 2.79 6.37
C ASP A 33 -7.86 2.37 5.13
N ALA A 34 -8.25 1.27 4.48
CA ALA A 34 -7.73 0.91 3.16
C ALA A 34 -7.98 2.01 2.12
N ARG A 35 -9.21 2.54 2.05
CA ARG A 35 -9.57 3.67 1.17
C ARG A 35 -8.80 4.95 1.50
N ARG A 36 -8.54 5.22 2.78
CA ARG A 36 -7.71 6.37 3.20
C ARG A 36 -6.26 6.21 2.76
N LEU A 37 -5.67 5.02 2.93
CA LEU A 37 -4.30 4.71 2.50
C LEU A 37 -4.11 4.91 0.98
N VAL A 38 -5.11 4.53 0.18
CA VAL A 38 -5.14 4.79 -1.27
C VAL A 38 -5.13 6.28 -1.59
N ALA A 39 -5.75 7.12 -0.76
CA ALA A 39 -5.80 8.57 -0.96
C ALA A 39 -4.53 9.32 -0.51
N VAL A 40 -3.59 8.68 0.19
CA VAL A 40 -2.40 9.35 0.76
C VAL A 40 -1.37 9.72 -0.31
N SER A 41 -1.22 8.94 -1.37
CA SER A 41 -0.16 9.17 -2.37
C SER A 41 -0.66 9.04 -3.82
N LYS A 42 0.00 9.71 -4.76
CA LYS A 42 -0.35 9.62 -6.19
C LYS A 42 -0.11 8.22 -6.78
N GLN A 43 0.83 7.45 -6.22
CA GLN A 43 1.07 6.06 -6.63
C GLN A 43 -0.04 5.15 -6.13
N THR A 44 -0.39 5.26 -4.84
CA THR A 44 -1.48 4.48 -4.25
C THR A 44 -2.84 4.87 -4.84
N LEU A 45 -3.03 6.13 -5.29
CA LEU A 45 -4.25 6.56 -5.96
C LEU A 45 -4.53 5.78 -7.25
N LYS A 46 -3.49 5.29 -7.96
CA LYS A 46 -3.65 4.44 -9.15
C LYS A 46 -4.31 3.09 -8.83
N LEU A 47 -4.27 2.66 -7.56
CA LEU A 47 -4.91 1.42 -7.11
C LEU A 47 -6.42 1.55 -7.05
N LYS A 48 -6.97 2.76 -6.96
CA LYS A 48 -8.43 3.00 -6.93
C LYS A 48 -9.12 2.44 -8.18
N ASP A 49 -8.46 2.56 -9.34
CA ASP A 49 -8.99 2.10 -10.62
C ASP A 49 -8.67 0.61 -10.87
N HIS A 50 -7.99 -0.06 -9.94
CA HIS A 50 -7.60 -1.46 -10.08
C HIS A 50 -8.79 -2.38 -9.75
N PRO A 51 -9.10 -3.39 -10.60
CA PRO A 51 -10.25 -4.27 -10.40
C PRO A 51 -10.18 -5.09 -9.10
N ARG A 52 -8.98 -5.36 -8.56
CA ARG A 52 -8.84 -6.00 -7.24
C ARG A 52 -9.18 -5.09 -6.07
N PHE A 53 -8.98 -3.77 -6.21
CA PHE A 53 -9.36 -2.83 -5.15
C PHE A 53 -10.88 -2.71 -5.02
N LEU A 54 -11.58 -2.74 -6.16
CA LEU A 54 -13.05 -2.77 -6.20
C LEU A 54 -13.66 -4.03 -5.56
N LYS A 55 -12.86 -5.10 -5.37
CA LYS A 55 -13.26 -6.33 -4.67
C LYS A 55 -13.05 -6.28 -3.15
N ILE A 56 -12.40 -5.24 -2.62
CA ILE A 56 -12.18 -5.06 -1.17
C ILE A 56 -13.44 -4.47 -0.48
N SER A 57 -14.58 -4.42 -1.19
CA SER A 57 -15.87 -3.92 -0.70
C SER A 57 -16.71 -4.97 0.02
#